data_AF-A0A1F8T098-F1
#
_entry.id   AF-A0A1F8T098-F1
#
_cell.length_a   1.000
_cell.length_b   1.000
_cell.length_c   1.000
_cell.angle_alpha   90.00
_cell.angle_beta   90.00
_cell.angle_gamma   90.00
#
_symmetry.space_group_name_H-M   'P 1'
#
loop_
_entity.id
_entity.type
_entity.pdbx_description
1 polymer ?
#
loop_
_entity_poly.entity_id
_entity_poly.type
_entity_poly.pdbx_seq_one_letter_code
_entity_poly.pdbx_strand_id
1 'polypeptide(L)'
;MENEITAKRGLILLLVIASVAIFIGLVWLIATYLPRNLLGFSSLSIIPSAPRVEKDCTYPVAYWVEHPEQYPPRMVLGSKVYQANDIREALNNSNQDPRILLQAQLVGAFLNISAGADQSLLETTIFQAYNWLMMHPDGSQVSESDLETGSRYYSVLEAYNLGLAGVPPCEDGYSLTLTQIPIPSTTPTLLLTSTSSQTFTSTPSETASPTFSLVTPIYTSVYRSQTPIPTTQPPGGPAPTRTSPPPAATPTFTQPPPPTATYTLPPLPTATYTLPPPP
;
A
#
# COMPACT_ATOMS: atom_id res chain seq x y z
N MET A 1 -42.19 -38.41 -31.92
CA MET A 1 -40.91 -37.68 -32.10
C MET A 1 -40.32 -37.23 -30.76
N GLU A 2 -40.90 -37.63 -29.63
CA GLU A 2 -40.58 -37.17 -28.27
C GLU A 2 -39.30 -37.77 -27.68
N ASN A 3 -38.79 -38.87 -28.25
CA ASN A 3 -37.64 -39.58 -27.71
C ASN A 3 -36.30 -38.88 -28.02
N GLU A 4 -36.24 -38.10 -29.11
CA GLU A 4 -35.01 -37.45 -29.57
C GLU A 4 -34.69 -36.19 -28.74
N ILE A 5 -35.72 -35.46 -28.30
CA ILE A 5 -35.55 -34.22 -27.50
C ILE A 5 -35.06 -34.57 -26.09
N THR A 6 -35.59 -35.65 -25.50
CA THR A 6 -35.19 -36.12 -24.17
C THR A 6 -33.75 -36.61 -24.18
N ALA A 7 -33.34 -37.32 -25.24
CA ALA A 7 -31.96 -37.77 -25.42
C ALA A 7 -30.97 -36.59 -25.55
N LYS A 8 -31.31 -35.56 -26.35
CA LYS A 8 -30.46 -34.37 -26.51
C LYS A 8 -30.32 -33.57 -25.22
N ARG A 9 -31.39 -33.41 -24.44
CA ARG A 9 -31.35 -32.72 -23.15
C ARG A 9 -30.53 -33.48 -22.12
N GLY A 10 -30.63 -34.81 -22.08
CA GLY A 10 -29.79 -35.66 -21.23
C GLY A 10 -28.30 -35.52 -21.55
N LEU A 11 -27.95 -35.51 -22.84
CA LEU A 11 -26.57 -35.34 -23.29
C LEU A 11 -26.00 -33.96 -22.93
N ILE A 12 -26.78 -32.89 -23.10
CA ILE A 12 -26.36 -31.53 -22.73
C ILE A 12 -26.11 -31.43 -21.22
N LEU A 13 -26.99 -31.99 -20.40
CA LEU A 13 -26.82 -31.99 -18.94
C LEU A 13 -25.54 -32.71 -18.52
N LEU A 14 -25.25 -33.87 -19.12
CA LEU A 14 -24.02 -34.62 -18.85
C LEU A 14 -22.76 -33.84 -19.25
N LEU A 15 -22.79 -33.12 -20.38
CA LEU A 15 -21.67 -32.29 -20.80
C LEU A 15 -21.40 -31.12 -19.84
N VAL A 16 -22.44 -30.49 -19.30
CA VAL A 16 -22.29 -29.41 -18.30
C VAL A 16 -21.72 -29.94 -16.99
N ILE A 17 -22.18 -31.11 -16.52
CA ILE A 17 -21.64 -31.70 -15.29
C ILE A 17 -20.17 -32.09 -15.48
N ALA A 18 -19.83 -32.69 -16.63
CA ALA A 18 -18.45 -33.05 -16.95
C ALA A 18 -17.53 -31.84 -17.02
N SER A 19 -17.96 -30.72 -17.62
CA SER A 19 -17.14 -29.51 -17.72
C SER A 19 -16.88 -28.87 -16.35
N VAL A 20 -17.90 -28.84 -15.47
CA VAL A 20 -17.75 -28.35 -14.09
C VAL A 20 -16.79 -29.24 -13.30
N ALA A 21 -16.90 -30.57 -13.41
CA ALA A 21 -15.99 -31.50 -12.73
C ALA A 21 -14.54 -31.33 -13.21
N ILE A 22 -14.32 -31.14 -14.51
CA ILE A 22 -12.99 -30.85 -15.08
C ILE A 22 -12.46 -29.53 -14.54
N PHE A 23 -13.27 -28.47 -14.49
CA PHE A 23 -12.86 -27.17 -13.95
C PHE A 23 -12.46 -27.26 -12.48
N ILE A 24 -13.26 -27.93 -11.64
CA ILE A 24 -12.95 -28.12 -10.22
C ILE A 24 -11.66 -28.93 -10.05
N GLY A 25 -11.51 -30.02 -10.81
CA GLY A 25 -10.30 -30.83 -10.81
C GLY A 25 -9.06 -30.05 -11.25
N LEU A 26 -9.19 -29.18 -12.26
CA LEU A 26 -8.10 -28.36 -12.77
C LEU A 26 -7.73 -27.23 -11.79
N VAL A 27 -8.70 -26.57 -11.15
CA VAL A 27 -8.45 -25.60 -10.08
C VAL A 27 -7.75 -26.26 -8.89
N TRP A 28 -8.20 -27.45 -8.48
CA TRP A 28 -7.56 -28.20 -7.41
C TRP A 28 -6.15 -28.65 -7.80
N LEU A 29 -5.95 -29.15 -9.02
CA LEU A 29 -4.64 -29.54 -9.53
C LEU A 29 -3.69 -28.33 -9.60
N ILE A 30 -4.16 -27.16 -10.03
CA ILE A 30 -3.38 -25.92 -10.01
C ILE A 30 -3.02 -25.55 -8.57
N ALA A 31 -3.99 -25.54 -7.65
CA ALA A 31 -3.76 -25.17 -6.25
C ALA A 31 -2.78 -26.13 -5.54
N THR A 32 -2.75 -27.41 -5.94
CA THR A 32 -1.97 -28.46 -5.28
C THR A 32 -0.60 -28.70 -5.93
N TYR A 33 -0.52 -28.60 -7.26
CA TYR A 33 0.66 -29.01 -8.03
C TYR A 33 1.34 -27.88 -8.79
N LEU A 34 0.75 -26.69 -8.96
CA LEU A 34 1.60 -25.55 -9.34
C LEU A 34 2.46 -25.22 -8.12
N PRO A 35 3.79 -25.37 -8.21
CA PRO A 35 4.66 -24.86 -7.17
C PRO A 35 4.36 -23.37 -7.04
N ARG A 36 4.06 -22.91 -5.81
CA ARG A 36 3.87 -21.48 -5.48
C ARG A 36 5.01 -20.58 -5.99
N ASN A 37 6.13 -21.19 -6.38
CA ASN A 37 7.33 -20.61 -6.97
C ASN A 37 7.13 -20.05 -8.40
N LEU A 38 6.06 -20.41 -9.12
CA LEU A 38 5.77 -19.85 -10.47
C LEU A 38 5.04 -18.50 -10.46
N LEU A 39 4.55 -18.05 -9.29
CA LEU A 39 3.98 -16.71 -9.10
C LEU A 39 5.02 -15.66 -8.64
N GLY A 40 6.32 -15.94 -8.79
CA GLY A 40 7.34 -14.94 -8.54
C GLY A 40 7.63 -14.66 -7.06
N PHE A 41 7.22 -15.54 -6.15
CA PHE A 41 7.91 -15.64 -4.86
C PHE A 41 9.24 -16.36 -5.12
N SER A 42 10.26 -15.60 -5.50
CA SER A 42 11.63 -16.10 -5.53
C SER A 42 11.96 -16.59 -4.12
N SER A 43 11.92 -17.92 -3.95
CA SER A 43 12.62 -18.58 -2.85
C SER A 43 14.06 -18.11 -2.90
N LEU A 44 14.48 -17.45 -1.82
CA LEU A 44 15.82 -16.94 -1.56
C LEU A 44 16.89 -17.89 -2.11
N SER A 45 17.54 -17.49 -3.20
CA SER A 45 18.93 -17.84 -3.41
C SER A 45 19.70 -17.20 -2.26
N ILE A 46 20.04 -18.00 -1.25
CA ILE A 46 20.93 -17.63 -0.16
C ILE A 46 22.33 -17.44 -0.77
N ILE A 47 22.53 -16.30 -1.42
CA ILE A 47 23.85 -15.68 -1.46
C ILE A 47 24.11 -15.30 0.00
N PRO A 48 25.27 -15.64 0.59
CA PRO A 48 25.63 -15.14 1.92
C PRO A 48 25.88 -13.63 1.80
N SER A 49 24.79 -12.86 1.75
CA SER A 49 24.80 -11.47 2.15
C SER A 49 25.27 -11.46 3.59
N ALA A 50 26.14 -10.51 3.92
CA ALA A 50 26.60 -10.26 5.29
C ALA A 50 25.41 -10.37 6.27
N PRO A 51 25.62 -10.92 7.48
CA PRO A 51 24.56 -11.07 8.48
C PRO A 51 24.03 -9.69 8.82
N ARG A 52 22.98 -9.26 8.12
CA ARG A 52 22.11 -8.21 8.59
C ARG A 52 21.40 -8.88 9.75
N VAL A 53 21.64 -8.37 10.96
CA VAL A 53 20.80 -8.72 12.11
C VAL A 53 19.39 -8.36 11.67
N GLU A 54 18.62 -9.39 11.33
CA GLU A 54 17.24 -9.30 10.85
C GLU A 54 16.45 -8.73 12.02
N LYS A 55 16.26 -7.41 12.01
CA LYS A 55 15.47 -6.72 13.02
C LYS A 55 14.05 -6.75 12.50
N ASP A 56 13.18 -7.48 13.19
CA ASP A 56 11.74 -7.50 12.93
C ASP A 56 11.10 -6.20 13.45
N CYS A 57 11.43 -5.09 12.79
CA CYS A 57 10.93 -3.76 13.10
C CYS A 57 10.80 -2.92 11.81
N THR A 58 9.98 -1.87 11.83
CA THR A 58 9.77 -0.98 10.67
C THR A 58 10.31 0.43 10.89
N TYR A 59 10.72 1.04 9.78
CA TYR A 59 11.14 2.43 9.67
C TYR A 59 10.10 3.24 8.88
N PRO A 60 9.84 4.51 9.27
CA PRO A 60 8.98 5.39 8.50
C PRO A 60 9.62 5.74 7.14
N VAL A 61 8.80 6.16 6.17
CA VAL A 61 9.28 6.63 4.84
C VAL A 61 10.37 7.70 4.95
N ALA A 62 10.26 8.61 5.93
CA ALA A 62 11.25 9.67 6.15
C ALA A 62 12.65 9.14 6.50
N TYR A 63 12.75 8.04 7.25
CA TYR A 63 14.04 7.40 7.53
C TYR A 63 14.70 6.94 6.24
N TRP A 64 13.95 6.28 5.35
CA TRP A 64 14.49 5.79 4.09
C TRP A 64 15.00 6.93 3.20
N VAL A 65 14.31 8.07 3.18
CA VAL A 65 14.78 9.28 2.47
C VAL A 65 16.16 9.73 2.93
N GLU A 66 16.42 9.67 4.24
CA GLU A 66 17.69 10.08 4.87
C GLU A 66 18.81 9.02 4.74
N HIS A 67 18.44 7.78 4.41
CA HIS A 67 19.35 6.62 4.39
C HIS A 67 19.45 5.90 3.03
N PRO A 68 19.78 6.60 1.93
CA PRO A 68 19.89 6.00 0.60
C PRO A 68 21.02 4.96 0.46
N GLU A 69 22.02 4.99 1.34
CA GLU A 69 23.09 3.99 1.42
C GLU A 69 22.59 2.61 1.82
N GLN A 70 21.39 2.52 2.41
CA GLN A 70 20.80 1.27 2.86
C GLN A 70 19.92 0.61 1.78
N TYR A 71 19.66 1.31 0.67
CA TYR A 71 18.84 0.75 -0.41
C TYR A 71 19.49 -0.51 -1.00
N PRO A 72 18.67 -1.51 -1.37
CA PRO A 72 19.18 -2.62 -2.17
C PRO A 72 19.64 -2.08 -3.55
N PRO A 73 20.68 -2.68 -4.17
CA PRO A 73 21.18 -2.22 -5.47
C PRO A 73 20.12 -2.33 -6.58
N ARG A 74 19.20 -3.29 -6.43
CA ARG A 74 18.04 -3.49 -7.29
C ARG A 74 16.88 -3.95 -6.41
N MET A 75 15.71 -3.36 -6.62
CA MET A 75 14.47 -3.78 -5.99
C MET A 75 13.46 -4.12 -7.08
N VAL A 76 12.76 -5.25 -6.94
CA VAL A 76 11.75 -5.66 -7.92
C VAL A 76 10.38 -5.52 -7.28
N LEU A 77 9.55 -4.65 -7.85
CA LEU A 77 8.15 -4.50 -7.47
C LEU A 77 7.29 -4.95 -8.65
N GLY A 78 6.73 -6.16 -8.54
CA GLY A 78 6.03 -6.83 -9.63
C GLY A 78 6.91 -6.96 -10.88
N SER A 79 6.56 -6.26 -11.97
CA SER A 79 7.31 -6.27 -13.23
C SER A 79 8.27 -5.09 -13.41
N LYS A 80 8.32 -4.15 -12.45
CA LYS A 80 9.25 -3.02 -12.48
C LYS A 80 10.49 -3.29 -11.64
N VAL A 81 11.65 -3.00 -12.21
CA VAL A 81 12.93 -3.01 -11.50
C VAL A 81 13.28 -1.58 -11.14
N TYR A 82 13.38 -1.30 -9.84
CA TYR A 82 13.79 -0.04 -9.27
C TYR A 82 15.29 -0.08 -8.97
N GLN A 83 16.02 0.92 -9.45
CA GLN A 83 17.37 1.24 -9.01
C GLN A 83 17.32 2.24 -7.86
N ALA A 84 18.46 2.47 -7.19
CA ALA A 84 18.55 3.40 -6.07
C ALA A 84 18.02 4.81 -6.39
N ASN A 85 18.22 5.28 -7.63
CA ASN A 85 17.67 6.58 -8.07
C ASN A 85 16.13 6.57 -8.16
N ASP A 86 15.54 5.49 -8.69
CA ASP A 86 14.09 5.34 -8.82
C ASP A 86 13.44 5.25 -7.43
N ILE A 87 14.08 4.54 -6.49
CA ILE A 87 13.66 4.46 -5.08
C ILE A 87 13.65 5.85 -4.46
N ARG A 88 14.76 6.59 -4.61
CA ARG A 88 14.88 7.95 -4.07
C ARG A 88 13.84 8.91 -4.64
N GLU A 89 13.56 8.82 -5.94
CA GLU A 89 12.55 9.65 -6.60
C GLU A 89 11.15 9.34 -6.08
N ALA A 90 10.81 8.05 -5.92
CA ALA A 90 9.53 7.63 -5.36
C ALA A 90 9.32 8.11 -3.92
N LEU A 91 10.38 8.12 -3.08
CA LEU A 91 10.28 8.52 -1.68
C LEU A 91 10.30 10.05 -1.46
N ASN A 92 11.03 10.81 -2.29
CA ASN A 92 11.17 12.26 -2.14
C ASN A 92 10.08 13.09 -2.83
N ASN A 93 9.10 12.44 -3.46
CA ASN A 93 8.10 13.16 -4.23
C ASN A 93 7.14 13.91 -3.29
N SER A 94 7.17 15.25 -3.34
CA SER A 94 6.33 16.11 -2.51
C SER A 94 4.92 16.36 -3.07
N ASN A 95 4.56 15.70 -4.17
CA ASN A 95 3.24 15.84 -4.78
C ASN A 95 2.17 15.17 -3.90
N GLN A 96 1.02 15.82 -3.74
CA GLN A 96 -0.10 15.33 -2.95
C GLN A 96 -1.04 14.37 -3.72
N ASP A 97 -0.67 13.97 -4.95
CA ASP A 97 -1.39 12.95 -5.70
C ASP A 97 -1.44 11.63 -4.91
N PRO A 98 -2.62 11.08 -4.61
CA PRO A 98 -2.75 9.81 -3.89
C PRO A 98 -1.97 8.66 -4.50
N ARG A 99 -1.77 8.63 -5.82
CA ARG A 99 -0.94 7.62 -6.51
C ARG A 99 0.52 7.70 -6.08
N ILE A 100 1.05 8.91 -6.04
CA ILE A 100 2.45 9.18 -5.67
C ILE A 100 2.65 8.85 -4.20
N LEU A 101 1.73 9.26 -3.34
CA LEU A 101 1.76 8.93 -1.91
C LEU A 101 1.69 7.41 -1.68
N LEU A 102 0.80 6.71 -2.38
CA LEU A 102 0.70 5.25 -2.32
C LEU A 102 1.99 4.57 -2.79
N GLN A 103 2.59 5.06 -3.88
CA GLN A 103 3.85 4.53 -4.39
C GLN A 103 4.98 4.70 -3.36
N ALA A 104 5.09 5.86 -2.71
CA ALA A 104 6.07 6.11 -1.66
C ALA A 104 5.90 5.14 -0.48
N GLN A 105 4.67 4.92 -0.01
CA GLN A 105 4.39 3.97 1.07
C GLN A 105 4.68 2.52 0.68
N LEU A 106 4.37 2.13 -0.55
CA LEU A 106 4.67 0.79 -1.07
C LEU A 106 6.20 0.56 -1.13
N VAL A 107 6.96 1.53 -1.64
CA VAL A 107 8.43 1.46 -1.66
C VAL A 107 8.99 1.38 -0.24
N GLY A 108 8.48 2.19 0.70
CA GLY A 108 8.88 2.13 2.11
C GLY A 108 8.62 0.76 2.75
N ALA A 109 7.47 0.15 2.46
CA ALA A 109 7.14 -1.18 2.98
C ALA A 109 8.10 -2.25 2.45
N PHE A 110 8.44 -2.22 1.17
CA PHE A 110 9.43 -3.15 0.61
C PHE A 110 10.84 -2.95 1.16
N LEU A 111 11.24 -1.71 1.44
CA LEU A 111 12.52 -1.45 2.10
C LEU A 111 12.54 -2.04 3.51
N ASN A 112 11.48 -1.88 4.29
CA ASN A 112 11.31 -2.52 5.60
C ASN A 112 11.40 -4.05 5.52
N ILE A 113 10.69 -4.66 4.57
CA ILE A 113 10.74 -6.12 4.35
C ILE A 113 12.15 -6.56 3.95
N SER A 114 12.83 -5.81 3.08
CA SER A 114 14.22 -6.11 2.68
C SER A 114 15.22 -5.94 3.82
N ALA A 115 14.87 -5.18 4.87
CA ALA A 115 15.64 -4.99 6.08
C ALA A 115 15.34 -6.04 7.16
N GLY A 116 14.34 -6.91 6.96
CA GLY A 116 14.00 -8.01 7.86
C GLY A 116 12.65 -7.91 8.58
N ALA A 117 11.82 -6.91 8.27
CA ALA A 117 10.49 -6.81 8.85
C ALA A 117 9.55 -7.91 8.32
N ASP A 118 8.73 -8.50 9.20
CA ASP A 118 7.70 -9.47 8.78
C ASP A 118 6.67 -8.82 7.85
N GLN A 119 6.29 -9.55 6.79
CA GLN A 119 5.33 -9.09 5.77
C GLN A 119 3.98 -9.79 5.84
N SER A 120 3.82 -10.79 6.73
CA SER A 120 2.68 -11.72 6.72
C SER A 120 1.31 -11.02 6.72
N LEU A 121 1.19 -9.89 7.42
CA LEU A 121 -0.05 -9.11 7.50
C LEU A 121 -0.29 -8.18 6.30
N LEU A 122 0.73 -7.92 5.48
CA LEU A 122 0.67 -6.99 4.36
C LEU A 122 0.66 -7.64 2.98
N GLU A 123 0.97 -8.93 2.84
CA GLU A 123 1.13 -9.60 1.53
C GLU A 123 -0.02 -9.28 0.56
N THR A 124 -1.27 -9.36 1.05
CA THR A 124 -2.46 -9.06 0.25
C THR A 124 -2.55 -7.58 -0.14
N THR A 125 -2.32 -6.67 0.81
CA THR A 125 -2.38 -5.22 0.57
C THR A 125 -1.28 -4.77 -0.38
N ILE A 126 -0.07 -5.30 -0.25
CA ILE A 126 1.07 -5.04 -1.15
C ILE A 126 0.69 -5.41 -2.60
N PHE A 127 0.15 -6.61 -2.79
CA PHE A 127 -0.25 -7.07 -4.12
C PHE A 127 -1.39 -6.21 -4.71
N GLN A 128 -2.39 -5.87 -3.89
CA GLN A 128 -3.51 -5.02 -4.31
C GLN A 128 -3.08 -3.59 -4.64
N ALA A 129 -2.23 -2.99 -3.82
CA ALA A 129 -1.67 -1.65 -4.03
C ALA A 129 -0.85 -1.59 -5.33
N TYR A 130 0.00 -2.60 -5.56
CA TYR A 130 0.78 -2.72 -6.78
C TYR A 130 -0.13 -2.79 -8.03
N ASN A 131 -1.13 -3.67 -8.02
CA ASN A 131 -2.06 -3.81 -9.15
C ASN A 131 -2.84 -2.52 -9.39
N TRP A 132 -3.24 -1.82 -8.32
CA TRP A 132 -3.92 -0.54 -8.43
C TRP A 132 -3.02 0.51 -9.10
N LEU A 133 -1.74 0.63 -8.71
CA LEU A 133 -0.78 1.53 -9.37
C LEU A 133 -0.52 1.17 -10.84
N MET A 134 -0.56 -0.12 -11.19
CA MET A 134 -0.46 -0.56 -12.59
C MET A 134 -1.66 -0.15 -13.44
N MET A 135 -2.87 -0.18 -12.88
CA MET A 135 -4.10 0.22 -13.57
C MET A 135 -4.25 1.74 -13.70
N HIS A 136 -3.60 2.50 -12.81
CA HIS A 136 -3.70 3.96 -12.75
C HIS A 136 -2.33 4.64 -12.90
N PRO A 137 -1.69 4.57 -14.10
CA PRO A 137 -0.39 5.20 -14.33
C PRO A 137 -0.47 6.72 -14.22
N ASP A 138 0.69 7.37 -14.12
CA ASP A 138 0.79 8.83 -14.00
C ASP A 138 0.03 9.55 -15.12
N GLY A 139 -0.73 10.59 -14.76
CA GLY A 139 -1.53 11.36 -15.70
C GLY A 139 -2.83 10.69 -16.16
N SER A 140 -3.10 9.44 -15.78
CA SER A 140 -4.41 8.81 -16.05
C SER A 140 -5.53 9.51 -15.26
N GLN A 141 -6.76 9.44 -15.78
CA GLN A 141 -7.94 9.82 -15.01
C GLN A 141 -8.33 8.65 -14.11
N VAL A 142 -8.57 8.95 -12.83
CA VAL A 142 -8.96 7.98 -11.82
C VAL A 142 -10.32 8.40 -11.29
N SER A 143 -11.26 7.46 -11.20
CA SER A 143 -12.58 7.74 -10.62
C SER A 143 -12.44 8.04 -9.11
N GLU A 144 -13.41 8.76 -8.54
CA GLU A 144 -13.41 9.06 -7.10
C GLU A 144 -13.43 7.78 -6.25
N SER A 145 -14.21 6.78 -6.66
CA SER A 145 -14.27 5.46 -6.01
C SER A 145 -12.95 4.69 -6.08
N ASP A 146 -12.22 4.82 -7.19
CA ASP A 146 -10.90 4.17 -7.34
C ASP A 146 -9.85 4.90 -6.49
N LEU A 147 -9.92 6.24 -6.40
CA LEU A 147 -9.05 7.04 -5.51
C LEU A 147 -9.26 6.67 -4.04
N GLU A 148 -10.50 6.44 -3.61
CA GLU A 148 -10.80 5.97 -2.25
C GLU A 148 -10.18 4.59 -1.99
N THR A 149 -10.23 3.70 -2.99
CA THR A 149 -9.58 2.39 -2.91
C THR A 149 -8.07 2.51 -2.77
N GLY A 150 -7.42 3.36 -3.57
CA GLY A 150 -5.99 3.65 -3.46
C GLY A 150 -5.62 4.25 -2.09
N SER A 151 -6.45 5.16 -1.57
CA SER A 151 -6.26 5.79 -0.26
C SER A 151 -6.36 4.78 0.89
N ARG A 152 -7.25 3.78 0.78
CA ARG A 152 -7.31 2.69 1.76
C ARG A 152 -6.01 1.88 1.79
N TYR A 153 -5.43 1.55 0.63
CA TYR A 153 -4.14 0.87 0.58
C TYR A 153 -3.02 1.72 1.16
N TYR A 154 -3.03 3.02 0.88
CA TYR A 154 -2.08 3.99 1.43
C TYR A 154 -2.09 3.93 2.96
N SER A 155 -3.25 4.06 3.60
CA SER A 155 -3.36 4.09 5.06
C SER A 155 -2.88 2.80 5.73
N VAL A 156 -3.12 1.64 5.11
CA VAL A 156 -2.65 0.35 5.65
C VAL A 156 -1.12 0.24 5.54
N LEU A 157 -0.53 0.64 4.41
CA LEU A 157 0.92 0.63 4.22
C LEU A 157 1.62 1.67 5.11
N GLU A 158 1.02 2.86 5.28
CA GLU A 158 1.50 3.88 6.19
C GLU A 158 1.48 3.38 7.64
N ALA A 159 0.38 2.76 8.09
CA ALA A 159 0.30 2.19 9.43
C ALA A 159 1.39 1.12 9.68
N TYR A 160 1.69 0.28 8.69
CA TYR A 160 2.78 -0.67 8.78
C TYR A 160 4.16 0.00 8.86
N ASN A 161 4.44 0.97 7.97
CA ASN A 161 5.72 1.69 7.95
C ASN A 161 5.96 2.51 9.23
N LEU A 162 4.89 2.95 9.90
CA LEU A 162 4.94 3.61 11.21
C LEU A 162 4.98 2.62 12.39
N GLY A 163 4.99 1.31 12.11
CA GLY A 163 4.99 0.26 13.13
C GLY A 163 3.70 0.21 13.97
N LEU A 164 2.60 0.74 13.43
CA LEU A 164 1.26 0.73 14.04
C LEU A 164 0.47 -0.52 13.65
N ALA A 165 0.94 -1.29 12.67
CA ALA A 165 0.32 -2.52 12.22
C ALA A 165 1.36 -3.64 12.03
N GLY A 166 1.19 -4.74 12.76
CA GLY A 166 1.92 -5.99 12.59
C GLY A 166 3.30 -6.04 13.23
N VAL A 167 4.19 -5.13 12.80
CA VAL A 167 5.61 -5.12 13.19
C VAL A 167 5.90 -3.83 13.97
N PRO A 168 6.62 -3.86 15.11
CA PRO A 168 6.87 -2.65 15.91
C PRO A 168 7.85 -1.69 15.21
N PRO A 169 7.85 -0.40 15.59
CA PRO A 169 8.82 0.57 15.10
C PRO A 169 10.26 0.25 15.56
N CYS A 170 11.26 0.51 14.71
CA CYS A 170 12.67 0.44 15.09
C CYS A 170 13.08 1.62 15.97
N GLU A 171 13.88 1.39 17.02
CA GLU A 171 14.33 2.44 17.97
C GLU A 171 15.15 3.56 17.30
N ASP A 172 15.98 3.19 16.32
CA ASP A 172 16.83 4.07 15.51
C ASP A 172 16.05 4.79 14.40
N GLY A 173 14.83 4.35 14.09
CA GLY A 173 14.02 4.90 13.00
C GLY A 173 13.28 6.19 13.32
N TYR A 174 13.21 6.53 14.61
CA TYR A 174 12.60 7.76 15.08
C TYR A 174 13.72 8.64 15.59
N SER A 175 14.33 9.39 14.67
CA SER A 175 15.05 10.60 15.06
C SER A 175 14.01 11.60 15.56
N LEU A 176 13.55 11.40 16.80
CA LEU A 176 12.85 12.42 17.55
C LEU A 176 13.86 13.53 17.74
N THR A 177 13.94 14.43 16.76
CA THR A 177 14.30 15.81 17.06
C THR A 177 13.17 16.30 17.95
N LEU A 178 13.29 16.01 19.24
CA LEU A 178 12.60 16.71 20.29
C LEU A 178 12.97 18.18 20.08
N THR A 179 12.19 18.85 19.25
CA THR A 179 12.05 20.30 19.33
C THR A 179 11.43 20.47 20.70
N GLN A 180 12.28 20.65 21.72
CA GLN A 180 11.88 21.24 22.97
C GLN A 180 11.21 22.54 22.57
N ILE A 181 9.88 22.53 22.48
CA ILE A 181 9.11 23.75 22.49
C ILE A 181 9.53 24.36 23.83
N PRO A 182 10.25 25.50 23.84
CA PRO A 182 10.55 26.15 25.10
C PRO A 182 9.19 26.45 25.72
N ILE A 183 8.84 25.72 26.77
CA ILE A 183 7.64 26.00 27.54
C ILE A 183 7.86 27.44 28.01
N PRO A 184 7.05 28.43 27.58
CA PRO A 184 7.15 29.75 28.14
C PRO A 184 6.89 29.58 29.64
N SER A 185 7.93 29.79 30.44
CA SER A 185 7.82 29.80 31.89
C SER A 185 6.98 31.01 32.25
N THR A 186 5.66 30.85 32.29
CA THR A 186 4.77 31.72 33.04
C THR A 186 4.97 31.40 34.51
N THR A 187 6.17 31.70 35.02
CA THR A 187 6.35 31.85 36.47
C THR A 187 5.51 33.07 36.85
N PRO A 188 4.38 32.91 37.57
CA PRO A 188 3.73 34.07 38.15
C PRO A 188 4.74 34.69 39.12
N THR A 189 5.19 35.91 38.82
CA THR A 189 5.92 36.72 39.78
C THR A 189 4.91 37.07 40.88
N LEU A 190 4.84 36.22 41.92
CA LEU A 190 4.05 36.48 43.11
C LEU A 190 4.69 37.66 43.83
N LEU A 191 4.01 38.81 43.75
CA LEU A 191 4.31 39.98 44.55
C LEU A 191 4.00 39.64 46.02
N LEU A 192 5.04 39.26 46.78
CA LEU A 192 4.93 38.96 48.21
C LEU A 192 4.60 40.24 48.98
N THR A 193 3.32 40.40 49.35
CA THR A 193 2.91 41.31 50.43
C THR A 193 2.98 40.52 51.73
N SER A 194 4.02 40.75 52.52
CA SER A 194 4.22 40.13 53.83
C SER A 194 3.29 40.75 54.86
N THR A 195 2.21 40.05 55.22
CA THR A 195 1.48 40.29 56.47
C THR A 195 1.66 39.08 57.37
N SER A 196 2.38 39.29 58.46
CA SER A 196 2.67 38.32 59.50
C SER A 196 1.44 38.08 60.38
N SER A 197 1.04 36.81 60.56
CA SER A 197 0.57 36.31 61.86
C SER A 197 0.58 34.78 61.87
N GLN A 198 1.06 34.24 62.99
CA GLN A 198 1.43 32.84 63.23
C GLN A 198 0.20 31.94 63.47
N THR A 199 0.36 30.62 63.26
CA THR A 199 0.20 29.56 64.29
C THR A 199 0.25 28.17 63.62
N PHE A 200 1.07 27.28 64.19
CA PHE A 200 1.40 25.94 63.73
C PHE A 200 0.27 24.93 63.95
N THR A 201 0.06 24.03 62.97
CA THR A 201 -0.38 22.64 63.21
C THR A 201 0.22 21.75 62.12
N SER A 202 1.16 20.89 62.49
CA SER A 202 1.77 19.88 61.62
C SER A 202 0.83 18.66 61.48
N THR A 203 0.26 18.47 60.30
CA THR A 203 -0.44 17.24 59.92
C THR A 203 0.46 16.45 58.95
N PRO A 204 0.77 15.16 59.21
CA PRO A 204 1.50 14.36 58.23
C PRO A 204 0.60 14.06 57.03
N SER A 205 0.97 14.62 55.87
CA SER A 205 0.29 14.36 54.59
C SER A 205 0.90 13.12 53.94
N GLU A 206 0.03 12.18 53.58
CA GLU A 206 0.35 10.91 52.94
C GLU A 206 1.22 11.09 51.70
N THR A 207 2.19 10.18 51.56
CA THR A 207 3.01 9.95 50.37
C THR A 207 2.11 9.66 49.17
N ALA A 208 1.87 10.66 48.34
CA ALA A 208 1.25 10.48 47.04
C ALA A 208 2.22 9.72 46.12
N SER A 209 1.80 8.53 45.72
CA SER A 209 2.44 7.73 44.67
C SER A 209 2.45 8.52 43.36
N PRO A 210 3.58 8.62 42.63
CA PRO A 210 3.60 9.35 41.36
C PRO A 210 2.68 8.63 40.35
N THR A 211 1.56 9.26 40.04
CA THR A 211 0.72 8.88 38.90
C THR A 211 1.44 9.37 37.65
N PHE A 212 2.14 8.47 36.97
CA PHE A 212 2.62 8.73 35.63
C PHE A 212 1.42 8.76 34.68
N SER A 213 0.98 9.94 34.27
CA SER A 213 0.10 10.08 33.11
C SER A 213 0.91 9.70 31.87
N LEU A 214 0.53 8.60 31.21
CA LEU A 214 1.07 8.24 29.91
C LEU A 214 0.73 9.38 28.94
N VAL A 215 1.73 10.15 28.54
CA VAL A 215 1.58 11.14 27.48
C VAL A 215 1.59 10.36 26.17
N THR A 216 0.42 10.21 25.55
CA THR A 216 0.31 9.67 24.19
C THR A 216 1.14 10.59 23.27
N PRO A 217 2.14 10.07 22.53
CA PRO A 217 2.88 10.89 21.59
C PRO A 217 1.91 11.46 20.55
N ILE A 218 1.81 12.79 20.50
CA ILE A 218 1.04 13.49 19.48
C ILE A 218 1.88 13.46 18.21
N TYR A 219 1.56 12.53 17.30
CA TYR A 219 2.10 12.54 15.95
C TYR A 219 1.58 13.80 15.24
N THR A 220 2.43 14.82 15.17
CA THR A 220 2.12 16.01 14.38
C THR A 220 2.46 15.70 12.94
N SER A 221 1.53 15.05 12.24
CA SER A 221 1.52 15.09 10.78
C SER A 221 1.46 16.57 10.39
N VAL A 222 2.51 17.06 9.73
CA VAL A 222 2.53 18.42 9.18
C VAL A 222 1.59 18.44 7.98
N TYR A 223 0.28 18.48 8.26
CA TYR A 223 -0.71 18.79 7.26
C TYR A 223 -0.59 20.28 6.96
N ARG A 224 0.08 20.62 5.85
CA ARG A 224 0.22 22.00 5.40
C ARG A 224 -1.20 22.57 5.22
N SER A 225 -1.56 23.54 6.07
CA SER A 225 -2.83 24.26 6.02
C SER A 225 -3.05 24.78 4.59
N GLN A 226 -4.15 24.37 3.96
CA GLN A 226 -4.51 24.87 2.64
C GLN A 226 -4.86 26.36 2.77
N THR A 227 -4.06 27.22 2.13
CA THR A 227 -4.45 28.61 1.90
C THR A 227 -5.76 28.59 1.11
N PRO A 228 -6.86 29.16 1.64
CA PRO A 228 -8.14 29.15 0.94
C PRO A 228 -7.99 29.86 -0.41
N ILE A 229 -8.31 29.13 -1.48
CA ILE A 229 -8.39 29.68 -2.83
C ILE A 229 -9.50 30.73 -2.84
N PRO A 230 -9.25 31.99 -3.26
CA PRO A 230 -10.30 32.99 -3.38
C PRO A 230 -11.36 32.51 -4.36
N THR A 231 -12.59 32.33 -3.88
CA THR A 231 -13.74 32.00 -4.73
C THR A 231 -14.18 33.27 -5.45
N THR A 232 -13.77 33.43 -6.70
CA THR A 232 -14.35 34.42 -7.61
C THR A 232 -15.71 33.91 -8.09
N GLN A 233 -16.77 34.34 -7.42
CA GLN A 233 -18.16 34.12 -7.83
C GLN A 233 -18.49 34.98 -9.07
N PRO A 234 -18.88 34.39 -10.21
CA PRO A 234 -19.36 35.17 -11.36
C PRO A 234 -20.76 35.76 -11.09
N PRO A 235 -21.09 36.96 -11.62
CA PRO A 235 -22.39 37.60 -11.44
C PRO A 235 -23.53 36.80 -12.06
N GLY A 236 -24.65 36.74 -11.35
CA GLY A 236 -25.81 35.92 -11.67
C GLY A 236 -26.41 36.16 -13.05
N GLY A 237 -26.54 35.08 -13.81
CA GLY A 237 -27.47 34.95 -14.93
C GLY A 237 -28.67 34.08 -14.52
N PRO A 238 -29.87 34.31 -15.08
CA PRO A 238 -31.06 33.55 -14.74
C PRO A 238 -30.92 32.06 -15.11
N ALA A 239 -31.34 31.21 -14.19
CA ALA A 239 -31.28 29.75 -14.31
C ALA A 239 -32.14 29.26 -15.49
N PRO A 240 -31.61 28.42 -16.40
CA PRO A 240 -32.41 27.80 -17.44
C PRO A 240 -33.34 26.73 -16.83
N THR A 241 -34.63 26.88 -17.07
CA THR A 241 -35.67 25.88 -16.77
C THR A 241 -35.36 24.59 -17.53
N ARG A 242 -34.90 23.57 -16.80
CA ARG A 242 -34.54 22.26 -17.37
C ARG A 242 -35.79 21.38 -17.43
N THR A 243 -36.43 21.30 -18.60
CA THR A 243 -37.49 20.34 -18.90
C THR A 243 -36.90 18.92 -18.86
N SER A 244 -37.45 18.02 -18.03
CA SER A 244 -36.95 16.64 -17.96
C SER A 244 -37.32 15.86 -19.22
N PRO A 245 -36.36 15.22 -19.91
CA PRO A 245 -36.67 14.32 -21.01
C PRO A 245 -37.34 13.03 -20.50
N PRO A 246 -38.16 12.36 -21.33
CA PRO A 246 -38.84 11.11 -20.98
C PRO A 246 -37.84 9.97 -20.75
N PRO A 247 -38.24 8.94 -19.97
CA PRO A 247 -37.35 7.83 -19.60
C PRO A 247 -36.86 7.09 -20.86
N ALA A 248 -35.54 7.11 -21.07
CA ALA A 248 -34.89 6.40 -22.15
C ALA A 248 -34.97 4.88 -21.90
N ALA A 249 -35.28 4.14 -22.96
CA ALA A 249 -35.38 2.69 -22.94
C ALA A 249 -34.05 2.04 -22.48
N THR A 250 -34.18 1.01 -21.64
CA THR A 250 -33.08 0.20 -21.11
C THR A 250 -32.23 -0.37 -22.27
N PRO A 251 -30.93 -0.10 -22.33
CA PRO A 251 -30.07 -0.67 -23.37
C PRO A 251 -29.87 -2.17 -23.11
N THR A 252 -30.32 -3.00 -24.05
CA THR A 252 -29.94 -4.41 -24.11
C THR A 252 -28.48 -4.50 -24.56
N PHE A 253 -27.58 -4.81 -23.62
CA PHE A 253 -26.19 -5.10 -23.94
C PHE A 253 -26.08 -6.48 -24.59
N THR A 254 -25.99 -6.51 -25.91
CA THR A 254 -25.57 -7.70 -26.64
C THR A 254 -24.05 -7.81 -26.50
N GLN A 255 -23.60 -8.72 -25.64
CA GLN A 255 -22.18 -9.01 -25.45
C GLN A 255 -21.58 -9.52 -26.78
N PRO A 256 -20.51 -8.90 -27.30
CA PRO A 256 -19.85 -9.38 -28.51
C PRO A 256 -19.25 -10.78 -28.28
N PRO A 257 -19.20 -11.63 -29.32
CA PRO A 257 -18.64 -12.96 -29.21
C PRO A 257 -17.18 -12.91 -28.74
N PRO A 258 -16.75 -13.85 -27.89
CA PRO A 258 -15.39 -13.87 -27.37
C PRO A 258 -14.37 -13.98 -28.51
N PRO A 259 -13.20 -13.33 -28.39
CA PRO A 259 -12.18 -13.38 -29.43
C PRO A 259 -11.65 -14.80 -29.61
N THR A 260 -11.62 -15.27 -30.86
CA THR A 260 -11.01 -16.55 -31.23
C THR A 260 -9.50 -16.49 -30.99
N ALA A 261 -9.01 -17.23 -30.00
CA ALA A 261 -7.58 -17.33 -29.71
C ALA A 261 -6.85 -17.98 -30.91
N THR A 262 -6.01 -17.19 -31.59
CA THR A 262 -5.10 -17.69 -32.62
C THR A 262 -3.82 -18.12 -31.93
N TYR A 263 -3.58 -19.43 -31.82
CA TYR A 263 -2.35 -19.97 -31.27
C TYR A 263 -1.26 -19.97 -32.35
N THR A 264 -0.33 -19.03 -32.26
CA THR A 264 0.91 -19.06 -33.04
C THR A 264 1.89 -20.00 -32.33
N LEU A 265 2.20 -21.13 -32.95
CA LEU A 265 3.22 -22.05 -32.45
C LEU A 265 4.59 -21.36 -32.45
N PRO A 266 5.39 -21.49 -31.37
CA PRO A 266 6.74 -20.94 -31.33
C PRO A 266 7.64 -21.59 -32.38
N PRO A 267 8.62 -20.84 -32.95
CA PRO A 267 9.53 -21.38 -33.95
C PRO A 267 10.39 -22.49 -33.37
N LEU A 268 10.53 -23.57 -34.14
CA LEU A 268 11.34 -24.74 -33.77
C LEU A 268 12.83 -24.32 -33.63
N PRO A 269 13.51 -24.69 -32.53
CA PRO A 269 14.90 -24.31 -32.31
C PRO A 269 15.80 -24.90 -33.40
N THR A 270 16.56 -24.04 -34.06
CA THR A 270 17.54 -24.45 -35.08
C THR A 270 18.81 -24.92 -34.38
N ALA A 271 19.13 -26.21 -34.50
CA ALA A 271 20.36 -26.76 -33.96
C ALA A 271 21.57 -26.20 -34.73
N THR A 272 22.39 -25.40 -34.04
CA THR A 272 23.68 -24.93 -34.59
C THR A 272 24.75 -25.95 -34.25
N TYR A 273 25.26 -26.65 -35.27
CA TYR A 273 26.41 -27.53 -35.13
C TYR A 273 27.69 -26.72 -35.33
N THR A 274 28.45 -26.52 -34.26
CA THR A 274 29.80 -25.93 -34.34
C THR A 274 30.79 -27.02 -34.72
N LEU A 275 31.38 -26.90 -35.91
CA LEU A 275 32.48 -27.78 -36.34
C LEU A 275 33.74 -27.49 -35.51
N PRO A 276 34.49 -28.53 -35.09
CA PRO A 276 35.75 -28.35 -34.39
C PRO A 276 36.82 -27.71 -35.30
N PRO A 277 37.77 -26.95 -34.73
CA PRO A 277 38.81 -26.29 -35.50
C PRO A 277 39.79 -27.31 -36.13
N PRO A 278 40.37 -26.98 -37.30
CA PRO A 278 41.30 -27.86 -38.01
C PRO A 278 42.65 -27.99 -37.27
N PRO A 279 43.38 -29.10 -37.49
CA PRO A 279 44.65 -29.42 -36.85
C PRO A 279 45.81 -28.52 -37.31
#